data_AF-A0A5Q4EUZ8-F1
#
_entry.id   AF-A0A5Q4EUZ8-F1
#
_cell.length_a   1.000
_cell.length_b   1.000
_cell.length_c   1.000
_cell.angle_alpha   90.00
_cell.angle_beta   90.00
_cell.angle_gamma   90.00
#
_symmetry.space_group_name_H-M   'P 1'
#
loop_
_entity.id
_entity.type
_entity.pdbx_description
1 polymer ?
#
loop_
_entity_poly.entity_id
_entity_poly.type
_entity_poly.pdbx_seq_one_letter_code
_entity_poly.pdbx_strand_id
1 'polypeptide(L)'
;MSDIAITERQQYWLDHIQAAGDFDGTLAEYARSAGLKPKELYSWKSILGSRGLLDPPAASSPSGFVQVISRVRSSGVSLVLPNGIRLECHGELGPEQLEALVVVASRLP
;
A
#
# COMPACT_ATOMS: atom_id res chain seq x y z
N MET A 1 -20.18 -15.20 13.86
CA MET A 1 -19.86 -13.78 13.58
C MET A 1 -19.16 -13.28 14.83
N SER A 2 -17.84 -13.18 14.80
CA SER A 2 -17.07 -12.79 15.99
C SER A 2 -17.16 -11.26 16.13
N ASP A 3 -18.04 -10.82 17.02
CA ASP A 3 -18.07 -9.44 17.53
C ASP A 3 -16.69 -9.15 18.12
N ILE A 4 -15.89 -8.36 17.42
CA ILE A 4 -14.62 -7.87 17.96
C ILE A 4 -15.01 -6.81 18.99
N ALA A 5 -15.25 -7.26 20.23
CA ALA A 5 -15.63 -6.39 21.32
C ALA A 5 -14.61 -5.27 21.46
N ILE A 6 -15.02 -4.05 21.09
CA ILE A 6 -14.22 -2.85 21.24
C ILE A 6 -13.92 -2.69 22.74
N THR A 7 -12.65 -2.46 23.07
CA THR A 7 -12.26 -2.24 24.47
C THR A 7 -12.67 -0.83 24.90
N GLU A 8 -12.95 -0.61 26.18
CA GLU A 8 -13.34 0.72 26.72
C GLU A 8 -12.36 1.82 26.30
N ARG A 9 -11.06 1.49 26.31
CA ARG A 9 -10.00 2.39 25.85
C ARG A 9 -10.13 2.72 24.37
N GLN A 10 -10.47 1.76 23.52
CA GLN A 10 -10.68 2.00 22.10
C GLN A 10 -11.91 2.86 21.86
N GLN A 11 -13.00 2.61 22.58
CA GLN A 11 -14.21 3.43 22.51
C GLN A 11 -13.93 4.88 22.94
N TYR A 12 -13.16 5.07 24.02
CA TYR A 12 -12.73 6.39 24.48
C TYR A 12 -11.96 7.17 23.40
N TRP A 13 -10.99 6.54 22.73
CA TRP A 13 -10.24 7.19 21.66
C TRP A 13 -11.07 7.41 20.39
N LEU A 14 -12.00 6.51 20.10
CA LEU A 14 -12.90 6.62 18.95
C LEU A 14 -13.83 7.82 19.11
N ASP A 15 -14.42 8.01 20.29
CA ASP A 15 -15.24 9.17 20.64
C ASP A 15 -14.46 10.47 20.45
N HIS A 16 -13.22 10.54 20.96
CA HIS A 16 -12.35 11.69 20.78
C HIS A 16 -11.97 11.95 19.31
N ILE A 17 -11.78 10.92 18.49
CA ILE A 17 -11.46 11.09 17.06
C ILE A 17 -12.68 11.59 16.29
N GLN A 18 -13.88 11.12 16.63
CA GLN A 18 -15.13 11.61 16.04
C GLN A 18 -15.38 13.07 16.44
N ALA A 19 -15.30 13.39 17.74
CA ALA A 19 -15.43 14.75 18.23
C ALA A 19 -14.37 15.71 17.66
N ALA A 20 -13.18 15.21 17.34
CA ALA A 20 -12.15 15.99 16.65
C ALA A 20 -12.45 16.20 15.16
N GLY A 21 -13.25 15.33 14.53
CA GLY A 21 -13.75 15.51 13.17
C GLY A 21 -14.81 16.59 13.08
N ASP A 22 -15.64 16.71 14.12
CA ASP A 22 -16.66 17.75 14.27
C ASP A 22 -16.08 19.08 14.80
N PHE A 23 -14.83 19.08 15.26
CA PHE A 23 -14.16 20.27 15.76
C PHE A 23 -13.67 21.15 14.60
N ASP A 24 -14.10 22.41 14.58
CA ASP A 24 -13.63 23.43 13.63
C ASP A 24 -12.18 23.86 13.91
N GLY A 25 -11.24 22.95 13.62
CA GLY A 25 -9.82 23.18 13.81
C GLY A 25 -8.98 21.96 13.48
N THR A 26 -7.69 22.06 13.76
CA THR A 26 -6.78 20.94 13.56
C THR A 26 -6.92 19.92 14.69
N LEU A 27 -6.64 18.66 14.37
CA LEU A 27 -6.61 17.55 15.32
C LEU A 27 -5.69 17.85 16.54
N ALA A 28 -4.63 18.62 16.34
CA ALA A 28 -3.72 19.05 17.40
C ALA A 28 -4.31 20.14 18.30
N GLU A 29 -5.16 21.03 17.77
CA GLU A 29 -5.89 22.03 18.55
C GLU A 29 -6.98 21.38 19.39
N TYR A 30 -7.74 20.44 18.81
CA TYR A 30 -8.68 19.61 19.55
C TYR A 30 -8.00 18.89 20.72
N ALA A 31 -6.86 18.24 20.45
CA ALA A 31 -6.12 17.55 21.50
C ALA A 31 -5.72 18.52 22.62
N ARG A 32 -5.26 19.73 22.29
CA ARG A 32 -4.94 20.76 23.29
C ARG A 32 -6.17 21.22 24.08
N SER A 33 -7.32 21.42 23.44
CA SER A 33 -8.56 21.84 24.12
C SER A 33 -9.14 20.74 25.01
N ALA A 34 -9.01 19.48 24.60
CA ALA A 34 -9.45 18.31 25.36
C ALA A 34 -8.45 17.85 26.44
N GLY A 35 -7.28 18.52 26.57
CA GLY A 35 -6.23 18.13 27.51
C GLY A 35 -5.49 16.84 27.13
N LEU A 36 -5.63 16.39 25.89
CA LEU A 36 -5.01 15.20 25.34
C LEU A 36 -3.67 15.51 24.70
N LYS A 37 -2.76 14.52 24.70
CA LYS A 37 -1.50 14.65 23.96
C LYS A 37 -1.77 14.45 22.47
N PRO A 38 -1.43 15.41 21.58
CA PRO A 38 -1.63 15.26 20.14
C PRO A 38 -1.00 13.98 19.59
N LYS A 39 0.19 13.63 20.07
CA LYS A 39 0.92 12.41 19.66
C LYS A 39 0.16 11.13 19.97
N GLU A 40 -0.52 11.06 21.12
CA GLU A 40 -1.32 9.89 21.48
C GLU A 40 -2.55 9.78 20.59
N LEU A 41 -3.21 10.90 20.31
CA LEU A 41 -4.39 10.94 19.45
C LEU A 41 -4.05 10.50 18.00
N TYR A 42 -2.92 10.94 17.44
CA TYR A 42 -2.43 10.43 16.14
C TYR A 42 -2.09 8.93 16.17
N SER A 43 -1.47 8.45 17.24
CA SER A 43 -1.14 7.03 17.40
C SER A 43 -2.40 6.17 17.44
N TRP A 44 -3.38 6.57 18.25
CA TRP A 44 -4.67 5.88 18.35
C TRP A 44 -5.47 5.94 17.06
N LYS A 45 -5.42 7.03 16.31
CA LYS A 45 -6.01 7.11 14.97
C LYS A 45 -5.43 6.06 14.02
N SER A 46 -4.12 5.85 14.04
CA SER A 46 -3.47 4.80 13.23
C SER A 46 -3.85 3.39 13.70
N ILE A 47 -3.84 3.15 15.02
CA ILE A 47 -4.20 1.85 15.60
C ILE A 47 -5.65 1.48 15.29
N LEU A 48 -6.59 2.41 15.47
CA LEU A 48 -8.01 2.20 15.19
C LEU A 48 -8.27 2.05 13.69
N GLY A 49 -7.57 2.81 12.84
CA GLY A 49 -7.61 2.64 11.39
C GLY A 49 -7.10 1.27 10.93
N SER A 50 -5.98 0.79 11.49
CA SER A 50 -5.43 -0.54 11.18
C SER A 50 -6.35 -1.70 11.58
N ARG A 51 -7.23 -1.46 12.57
CA ARG A 51 -8.23 -2.43 13.04
C ARG A 51 -9.56 -2.34 12.28
N GLY A 52 -9.71 -1.40 11.34
CA GLY A 52 -10.94 -1.17 10.60
C GLY A 52 -12.07 -0.54 11.44
N LEU A 53 -11.73 0.07 12.58
CA LEU A 53 -12.70 0.74 13.47
C LEU A 53 -12.95 2.21 13.10
N LEU A 54 -12.19 2.74 12.15
CA LEU A 54 -12.43 4.05 11.56
C LEU A 54 -12.83 3.83 10.11
N ASP A 55 -13.88 4.52 9.67
CA ASP A 55 -14.17 4.62 8.25
C ASP A 55 -12.91 5.12 7.52
N PRO A 56 -12.59 4.54 6.36
CA PRO A 56 -11.42 4.94 5.60
C PRO A 56 -11.51 6.45 5.40
N PRO A 57 -10.45 7.22 5.75
CA PRO A 57 -10.50 8.66 5.60
C PRO A 57 -10.85 8.96 4.15
N ALA A 58 -11.97 9.66 3.95
CA ALA A 58 -12.32 10.23 2.65
C ALA A 58 -11.08 10.98 2.16
N ALA A 59 -10.42 10.40 1.16
CA ALA A 59 -9.07 10.69 0.76
C ALA A 59 -8.82 12.20 0.62
N SER A 60 -8.29 12.82 1.67
CA SER A 60 -8.05 14.27 1.70
C SER A 60 -6.77 14.55 2.47
N SER A 61 -5.66 14.11 1.88
CA SER A 61 -4.38 14.83 1.80
C SER A 61 -3.34 13.88 1.19
N PRO A 62 -2.72 14.23 0.05
CA PRO A 62 -1.72 13.40 -0.59
C PRO A 62 -0.42 13.51 0.20
N SER A 63 -0.28 12.70 1.25
CA SER A 63 1.03 12.48 1.85
C SER A 63 1.86 11.63 0.88
N GLY A 64 2.52 12.32 -0.05
CA GLY A 64 3.84 12.00 -0.58
C GLY A 64 4.04 10.75 -1.42
N PHE A 65 3.08 9.84 -1.53
CA PHE A 65 3.27 8.61 -2.31
C PHE A 65 2.00 8.23 -3.08
N VAL A 66 2.09 8.39 -4.39
CA VAL A 66 1.14 7.83 -5.35
C VAL A 66 1.56 6.39 -5.59
N GLN A 67 0.68 5.44 -5.29
CA GLN A 67 0.86 4.06 -5.70
C GLN A 67 0.75 4.00 -7.24
N VAL A 68 1.90 3.89 -7.91
CA VAL A 68 1.93 3.60 -9.35
C VAL A 68 1.53 2.13 -9.52
N ILE A 69 0.24 1.92 -9.76
CA ILE A 69 -0.24 0.64 -10.27
C ILE A 69 0.27 0.55 -11.71
N SER A 70 1.44 -0.07 -11.90
CA SER A 70 1.92 -0.39 -13.24
C SER A 70 0.85 -1.24 -13.89
N ARG A 71 0.19 -0.68 -14.92
CA ARG A 71 -0.72 -1.45 -15.76
C ARG A 71 0.16 -2.47 -16.46
N VAL A 72 0.18 -3.70 -15.95
CA VAL A 72 0.85 -4.84 -16.56
C VAL A 72 0.30 -4.94 -17.99
N ARG A 73 1.05 -4.38 -18.94
CA ARG A 73 0.94 -4.71 -20.36
C ARG A 73 1.64 -6.05 -20.47
N SER A 74 1.03 -7.11 -19.95
CA SER A 74 1.50 -8.46 -20.19
C SER A 74 1.29 -8.75 -21.67
N SER A 75 2.34 -8.61 -22.45
CA SER A 75 2.60 -9.54 -23.53
C SER A 75 4.10 -9.48 -23.83
N GLY A 76 4.89 -10.00 -22.91
CA GLY A 76 6.28 -10.25 -23.18
C GLY A 76 6.90 -11.28 -22.25
N VAL A 77 7.73 -12.15 -22.82
CA VAL A 77 8.51 -13.16 -22.10
C VAL A 77 9.87 -12.54 -21.78
N SER A 78 10.30 -12.59 -20.51
CA SER A 78 11.66 -12.21 -20.11
C SER A 78 12.44 -13.47 -19.77
N LEU A 79 13.53 -13.72 -20.49
CA LEU A 79 14.44 -14.84 -20.27
C LEU A 79 15.77 -14.32 -19.72
N VAL A 80 16.28 -14.96 -18.67
CA VAL A 80 17.62 -14.68 -18.13
C VAL A 80 18.50 -15.88 -18.44
N LEU A 81 19.56 -15.64 -19.21
CA LEU A 81 20.54 -16.64 -19.59
C LEU A 81 21.56 -16.85 -18.46
N PRO A 82 22.23 -18.02 -18.37
CA PRO A 82 23.24 -18.30 -17.33
C PRO A 82 24.44 -17.34 -17.32
N ASN A 83 24.69 -16.64 -18.44
CA ASN A 83 25.70 -15.60 -18.56
C ASN A 83 25.24 -14.22 -18.02
N GLY A 84 24.04 -14.15 -17.42
CA GLY A 84 23.48 -12.94 -16.84
C GLY A 84 22.77 -12.01 -17.83
N ILE A 85 22.75 -12.35 -19.13
CA ILE A 85 22.06 -11.55 -20.14
C ILE A 85 20.54 -11.76 -20.01
N ARG A 86 19.80 -10.64 -20.00
CA ARG A 86 18.33 -10.62 -20.01
C ARG A 86 17.84 -10.30 -21.42
N LEU A 87 16.94 -11.14 -21.93
CA LEU A 87 16.21 -10.91 -23.16
C LEU A 87 14.76 -10.61 -22.83
N GLU A 88 14.21 -9.58 -23.49
CA GLU A 88 12.80 -9.20 -23.39
C GLU A 88 12.17 -9.38 -24.77
N CYS A 89 11.19 -10.27 -24.85
CA CYS A 89 10.54 -10.61 -26.11
C CYS A 89 9.08 -10.17 -26.04
N HIS A 90 8.68 -9.28 -26.94
CA HIS A 90 7.30 -8.84 -27.08
C HIS A 90 6.66 -9.58 -28.27
N GLY A 91 5.88 -10.64 -27.99
CA GLY A 91 5.24 -11.49 -29.00
C GLY A 91 5.21 -12.97 -28.61
N GLU A 92 4.51 -13.80 -29.40
CA GLU A 92 4.54 -15.26 -29.24
C GLU A 92 5.89 -15.80 -29.72
N LEU A 93 6.66 -16.36 -28.79
CA LEU A 93 7.84 -17.15 -29.11
C LEU A 93 7.42 -18.60 -29.29
N GLY A 94 7.49 -19.09 -30.53
CA GLY A 94 7.32 -20.50 -30.81
C GLY A 94 8.53 -21.32 -30.35
N PRO A 95 8.36 -22.64 -30.22
CA PRO A 95 9.43 -23.55 -29.79
C PRO A 95 10.66 -23.50 -30.71
N GLU A 96 10.47 -23.33 -32.03
CA GLU A 96 11.58 -23.26 -32.98
C GLU A 96 12.46 -22.02 -32.77
N GLN A 97 11.88 -20.86 -32.43
CA GLN A 97 12.65 -19.66 -32.16
C GLN A 97 13.45 -19.78 -30.85
N LEU A 98 12.88 -20.45 -29.85
CA LEU A 98 13.57 -20.72 -28.58
C LEU A 98 14.74 -21.70 -28.78
N GLU A 99 14.56 -22.75 -29.56
CA GLU A 99 15.62 -23.71 -29.87
C GLU A 99 16.77 -23.05 -30.65
N ALA A 100 16.45 -22.26 -31.68
CA ALA A 100 17.45 -21.52 -32.43
C ALA A 100 18.23 -20.55 -31.53
N LEU A 101 17.54 -19.85 -30.62
CA LEU A 101 18.17 -18.93 -29.69
C LEU A 101 19.15 -19.63 -28.74
N VAL A 102 18.77 -20.81 -28.20
CA VAL A 102 19.64 -21.62 -27.33
C VAL A 102 20.88 -22.11 -28.09
N VAL A 103 20.71 -22.58 -29.33
CA VAL A 103 21.82 -23.05 -30.18
C VAL A 103 22.78 -21.91 -30.54
N VAL A 104 22.27 -20.71 -30.84
CA VAL A 104 23.12 -19.55 -31.12
C VAL A 104 23.83 -19.07 -29.85
N ALA A 105 23.10 -18.97 -28.73
CA ALA A 105 23.67 -18.51 -27.46
C ALA A 105 24.78 -19.43 -26.93
N SER A 106 24.67 -20.74 -27.15
CA SER A 106 25.71 -21.73 -26.77
C SER A 106 26.96 -21.70 -27.65
N ARG A 107 26.95 -20.95 -28.75
CA ARG A 107 28.10 -20.74 -29.66
C ARG A 107 28.78 -19.39 -29.48
N LEU A 108 28.22 -18.51 -28.65
CA LEU A 108 28.88 -17.27 -28.27
C LEU A 108 30.04 -17.61 -27.31
N PRO A 109 31.26 -17.11 -27.55
CA PRO A 109 32.44 -17.42 -26.74
C PRO A 109 32.35 -16.84 -25.32
#